data_AF-A0A534LNQ7-F1
#
_entry.id   AF-A0A534LNQ7-F1
#
_cell.length_a   1.000
_cell.length_b   1.000
_cell.length_c   1.000
_cell.angle_alpha   90.00
_cell.angle_beta   90.00
_cell.angle_gamma   90.00
#
_symmetry.space_group_name_H-M   'P 1'
#
loop_
_entity.id
_entity.type
_entity.pdbx_description
1 polymer ?
#
loop_
_entity_poly.entity_id
_entity_poly.type
_entity_poly.pdbx_seq_one_letter_code
_entity_poly.pdbx_strand_id
1 'polypeptide(L)' 'LNELRWRGPDRLADATLWYRDRRRPEGHRVIHGNEILDLGRRYFTTAGGRLPYYKIQRIELAAETLFDRERMSG' A
#
# COMPACT_ATOMS: atom_id res chain seq x y z
N LEU A 1 8.54 -1.80 6.18
CA LEU A 1 7.38 -2.70 6.11
C LEU A 1 7.91 -4.09 6.41
N ASN A 2 7.57 -4.65 7.57
CA ASN A 2 8.17 -5.91 8.03
C ASN A 2 7.54 -7.07 7.25
N GLU A 3 8.37 -7.93 6.66
CA GLU A 3 7.98 -9.05 5.77
C GLU A 3 6.98 -10.04 6.43
N LEU A 4 6.83 -9.98 7.76
CA LEU A 4 6.00 -10.88 8.57
C LEU A 4 4.49 -10.54 8.69
N ARG A 5 3.99 -9.41 8.15
CA ARG A 5 2.55 -9.03 8.29
C ARG A 5 1.63 -9.44 7.12
N TRP A 6 2.17 -9.94 6.01
CA TRP A 6 1.41 -10.39 4.83
C TRP A 6 1.09 -11.89 4.88
N ARG A 7 0.73 -12.45 6.05
CA ARG A 7 0.48 -13.89 6.20
C ARG A 7 -0.70 -14.32 5.32
N GLY A 8 -0.37 -14.87 4.16
CA GLY A 8 -1.26 -15.49 3.18
C GLY A 8 -1.33 -14.68 1.87
N PRO A 9 -0.96 -15.23 0.69
CA PRO A 9 -1.17 -14.59 -0.61
C PRO A 9 -2.64 -14.18 -0.82
N ASP A 10 -3.57 -14.86 -0.16
CA ASP A 10 -5.01 -14.57 -0.20
C ASP A 10 -5.38 -13.22 0.43
N ARG A 11 -4.61 -12.71 1.39
CA ARG A 11 -4.92 -11.45 2.08
C ARG A 11 -4.42 -10.21 1.35
N LEU A 12 -3.52 -10.38 0.39
CA LEU A 12 -3.03 -9.25 -0.41
C LEU A 12 -4.17 -8.66 -1.25
N ALA A 13 -5.01 -9.50 -1.86
CA ALA A 13 -6.11 -9.05 -2.71
C ALA A 13 -7.10 -8.13 -1.98
N ASP A 14 -7.31 -8.36 -0.68
CA ASP A 14 -8.22 -7.56 0.17
C ASP A 14 -7.60 -6.25 0.67
N ALA A 15 -6.32 -6.00 0.37
CA ALA A 15 -5.65 -4.79 0.81
C ALA A 15 -6.03 -3.57 -0.03
N THR A 16 -6.19 -2.43 0.62
CA THR A 16 -6.32 -1.12 -0.03
C THR A 16 -5.21 -0.20 0.46
N LEU A 17 -4.47 0.40 -0.46
CA LEU A 17 -3.33 1.26 -0.19
C LEU A 17 -3.61 2.67 -0.67
N TRP A 18 -3.46 3.66 0.21
CA TRP A 18 -3.45 5.07 -0.16
C TRP A 18 -2.02 5.47 -0.46
N TYR A 19 -1.74 5.74 -1.73
CA TYR A 19 -0.42 6.04 -2.24
C TYR A 19 -0.29 7.52 -2.56
N ARG A 20 0.68 8.21 -1.96
CA ARG A 20 0.89 9.64 -2.18
C ARG A 20 1.19 9.94 -3.64
N ASP A 21 0.34 10.76 -4.26
CA ASP A 21 0.47 11.21 -5.64
C ASP A 21 0.04 12.69 -5.75
N ARG A 22 1.03 13.58 -5.78
CA ARG A 22 0.81 15.03 -5.85
C ARG A 22 0.26 15.51 -7.19
N ARG A 23 0.18 14.63 -8.20
CA ARG A 23 -0.39 14.96 -9.51
C ARG A 23 -1.91 14.82 -9.52
N ARG A 24 -2.49 14.18 -8.49
CA ARG A 24 -3.94 14.01 -8.32
C ARG A 24 -4.50 15.14 -7.44
N PRO A 25 -5.71 15.65 -7.73
CA PRO A 25 -6.38 16.65 -6.88
C PRO A 25 -6.48 16.23 -5.41
N GLU A 26 -6.68 14.93 -5.16
CA GLU A 26 -6.82 14.34 -3.83
C GLU A 26 -5.47 14.16 -3.12
N GLY A 27 -4.35 14.42 -3.82
CA GLY A 27 -2.98 14.25 -3.31
C GLY A 27 -2.53 12.79 -3.15
N HIS A 28 -3.39 11.84 -3.51
CA HIS A 28 -3.12 10.41 -3.45
C HIS A 28 -3.85 9.65 -4.56
N ARG A 29 -3.39 8.41 -4.78
CA ARG A 29 -4.06 7.39 -5.59
C ARG A 29 -4.37 6.20 -4.68
N VAL A 30 -5.52 5.58 -4.86
CA VAL A 30 -5.84 4.29 -4.25
C VAL A 30 -5.28 3.16 -5.13
N ILE A 31 -4.64 2.18 -4.49
CA ILE A 31 -4.12 0.97 -5.13
C ILE A 31 -4.70 -0.23 -4.37
N HIS A 32 -5.41 -1.09 -5.09
CA HIS A 32 -5.91 -2.35 -4.57
C HIS A 32 -4.81 -3.40 -4.60
N GLY A 33 -4.78 -4.30 -3.62
CA GLY A 33 -3.71 -5.28 -3.55
C GLY A 33 -3.75 -6.31 -4.68
N ASN A 34 -4.89 -6.49 -5.35
CA ASN A 34 -4.96 -7.26 -6.61
C ASN A 34 -4.25 -6.59 -7.80
N GLU A 35 -3.91 -5.29 -7.72
CA GLU A 35 -3.07 -4.60 -8.70
C GLU A 35 -1.56 -4.86 -8.45
N ILE A 36 -1.21 -5.46 -7.31
CA ILE A 36 0.18 -5.73 -6.92
C ILE A 36 0.62 -7.06 -7.54
N LEU A 37 1.61 -6.97 -8.43
CA LEU A 37 2.18 -8.12 -9.14
C LEU A 37 3.36 -8.74 -8.39
N ASP A 38 4.09 -7.95 -7.62
CA ASP A 38 5.27 -8.40 -6.87
C ASP A 38 5.56 -7.50 -5.66
N LEU A 39 6.04 -8.10 -4.58
CA LEU A 39 6.45 -7.43 -3.35
C LEU A 39 7.97 -7.53 -3.18
N GLY A 40 8.68 -6.48 -3.55
CA GLY A 40 10.12 -6.35 -3.34
C GLY A 40 10.46 -5.80 -1.94
N ARG A 41 11.76 -5.69 -1.66
CA ARG A 41 12.26 -5.23 -0.35
C ARG A 41 11.97 -3.75 -0.04
N ARG A 42 11.94 -2.88 -1.06
CA ARG A 42 11.75 -1.41 -0.88
C ARG A 42 10.60 -0.83 -1.71
N TYR A 43 10.02 -1.66 -2.57
CA TYR A 43 9.01 -1.28 -3.55
C TYR A 43 8.08 -2.46 -3.79
N PHE A 44 6.89 -2.17 -4.28
CA PHE A 44 6.00 -3.14 -4.90
C PHE A 44 5.84 -2.81 -6.38
N THR A 45 5.45 -3.80 -7.17
CA THR A 45 5.30 -3.65 -8.62
C THR A 45 3.82 -3.74 -8.98
N THR A 46 3.36 -2.83 -9.84
CA THR A 46 2.05 -2.90 -10.51
C THR A 46 2.27 -2.93 -12.03
N ALA A 47 1.22 -3.11 -12.82
CA ALA A 47 1.30 -2.97 -14.28
C ALA A 47 1.84 -1.59 -14.74
N GLY A 48 1.67 -0.55 -13.91
CA GLY A 48 2.18 0.80 -14.18
C GLY A 48 3.64 1.03 -13.76
N GLY A 49 4.30 0.02 -13.19
CA GLY A 49 5.71 0.08 -12.77
C GLY A 49 5.93 -0.08 -11.27
N ARG A 50 7.16 0.21 -10.84
CA ARG A 50 7.63 0.04 -9.45
C ARG A 50 7.26 1.24 -8.58
N LEU A 51 6.66 0.98 -7.44
CA LEU A 51 6.17 1.97 -6.50
C LEU A 51 6.87 1.79 -5.13
N PRO A 52 7.65 2.78 -4.67
CA PRO A 52 8.34 2.68 -3.39
C PRO A 52 7.39 2.74 -2.19
N TYR A 53 7.67 1.96 -1.14
CA TYR A 53 6.82 1.87 0.05
C TYR A 53 6.73 3.19 0.85
N TYR A 54 7.76 4.03 0.82
CA TYR A 54 7.78 5.28 1.60
C TYR A 54 6.69 6.28 1.16
N LYS A 55 6.05 6.08 0.01
CA LYS A 55 4.93 6.92 -0.45
C LYS A 55 3.56 6.42 0.03
N ILE A 56 3.47 5.23 0.62
CA ILE A 56 2.22 4.76 1.24
C ILE A 56 1.87 5.67 2.41
N GLN A 57 0.62 6.11 2.47
CA GLN A 57 0.06 6.91 3.55
C GLN A 57 -0.79 6.06 4.48
N ARG A 58 -1.55 5.12 3.92
CA ARG A 58 -2.43 4.24 4.69
C ARG A 58 -2.51 2.86 4.03
N ILE A 59 -2.69 1.83 4.84
CA ILE A 59 -3.03 0.47 4.41
C ILE A 59 -4.23 0.02 5.23
N GLU A 60 -5.28 -0.40 4.53
CA GLU A 60 -6.41 -1.11 5.11
C GLU A 60 -6.43 -2.55 4.60
N LEU A 61 -6.90 -3.46 5.43
CA LEU A 61 -7.12 -4.86 5.11
C LEU A 61 -8.44 -5.32 5.71
N ALA A 62 -9.41 -5.72 4.88
CA ALA A 62 -10.72 -6.18 5.34
C ALA A 62 -11.36 -5.23 6.40
N ALA A 63 -11.32 -3.92 6.13
CA ALA A 63 -11.78 -2.84 7.01
C ALA A 63 -10.95 -2.58 8.29
N GLU A 64 -9.84 -3.28 8.50
CA GLU A 64 -8.87 -2.98 9.56
C GLU A 64 -7.77 -2.04 9.04
N THR A 65 -7.50 -0.93 9.73
CA THR A 65 -6.36 -0.06 9.39
C THR A 65 -5.08 -0.66 9.97
N LEU A 66 -4.21 -1.19 9.10
CA LEU A 66 -2.95 -1.81 9.49
C LEU A 66 -1.78 -0.82 9.58
N PHE A 67 -1.87 0.26 8.80
CA PHE A 67 -0.87 1.31 8.75
C PHE A 67 -1.56 2.63 8.44
N ASP A 68 -1.17 3.67 9.17
CA ASP A 68 -1.60 5.04 8.93
C ASP A 68 -0.46 5.97 9.36
N ARG A 69 0.12 6.68 8.37
CA ARG A 69 1.26 7.54 8.60
C ARG A 69 0.90 8.80 9.39
N GLU A 70 -0.31 9.32 9.24
CA GLU A 70 -0.74 10.52 9.98
C GLU A 70 -0.85 10.19 11.47
N ARG A 71 -1.37 9.01 11.81
CA ARG A 71 -1.46 8.52 13.20
C ARG A 71 -0.11 8.18 13.85
N MET A 72 0.92 7.90 13.06
CA MET A 72 2.26 7.56 13.56
C MET A 72 3.17 8.78 13.76
N SER A 73 2.77 9.95 13.26
CA SER A 73 3.57 11.18 13.31
C SER A 73 3.12 12.13 14.43
N GLY A 74 2.13 11.72 15.23
CA GLY A 74 1.61 12.45 16.38
C GLY A 74 2.11 11.90 17.71
#